data_AF-A0A966A512-F1
#
_entry.id   AF-A0A966A512-F1
#
_cell.length_a   1.000
_cell.length_b   1.000
_cell.length_c   1.000
_cell.angle_alpha   90.00
_cell.angle_beta   90.00
_cell.angle_gamma   90.00
#
_symmetry.space_group_name_H-M   'P 1'
#
loop_
_entity.id
_entity.type
_entity.pdbx_description
1 polymer ?
#
loop_
_entity_poly.entity_id
_entity_poly.type
_entity_poly.pdbx_seq_one_letter_code
_entity_poly.pdbx_strand_id
1 'polypeptide(L)'
;MKRVHYRGFLVVVSFIGLLASPACVYSQQKVYKWVDEEGVVHFSEQPPGESPKGQVETFTTDPAPRHVPPIRSTVRASAAARPDDEKQAAEPDPQLPAPVAEINISEMSLADLDRRCEDAREEKLAPLREAEIENCIKTGTGDQAWCETFWADYGAGGRTASGVIYPQMFNDLPECEEAWEERNYRGLYPGGKP
;
A
#
# COMPACT_ATOMS: atom_id res chain seq x y z
N MET A 1 -35.48 -40.80 54.54
CA MET A 1 -36.82 -41.18 54.05
C MET A 1 -37.42 -40.03 53.25
N LYS A 2 -37.98 -40.34 52.07
CA LYS A 2 -38.96 -39.60 51.25
C LYS A 2 -38.56 -38.24 50.64
N ARG A 3 -38.27 -38.28 49.32
CA ARG A 3 -38.51 -37.17 48.39
C ARG A 3 -40.00 -36.81 48.40
N VAL A 4 -40.33 -35.52 48.36
CA VAL A 4 -41.67 -35.03 48.03
C VAL A 4 -41.54 -34.05 46.88
N HIS A 5 -42.25 -34.36 45.80
CA HIS A 5 -42.42 -33.51 44.62
C HIS A 5 -43.39 -32.38 44.93
N TYR A 6 -43.12 -31.16 44.44
CA TYR A 6 -44.16 -30.15 44.22
C TYR A 6 -44.24 -29.82 42.73
N ARG A 7 -45.47 -29.94 42.22
CA ARG A 7 -45.87 -29.75 40.82
C ARG A 7 -46.32 -28.29 40.65
N GLY A 8 -45.92 -27.69 39.53
CA GLY A 8 -46.69 -26.75 38.72
C GLY A 8 -47.09 -25.41 39.35
N PHE A 9 -46.48 -24.34 38.86
CA PHE A 9 -47.22 -23.09 38.65
C PHE A 9 -46.74 -22.42 37.37
N LEU A 10 -47.66 -22.32 36.42
CA LEU A 10 -47.51 -21.73 35.10
C LEU A 10 -47.95 -20.27 35.23
N VAL A 11 -47.05 -19.30 35.03
CA VAL A 11 -47.41 -17.89 34.83
C VAL A 11 -46.66 -17.37 33.61
N VAL A 12 -47.43 -17.21 32.54
CA VAL A 12 -47.10 -16.47 31.32
C VAL A 12 -47.32 -14.99 31.63
N VAL A 13 -46.29 -14.14 31.52
CA VAL A 13 -46.46 -12.69 31.34
C VAL A 13 -45.48 -12.17 30.28
N SER A 14 -46.11 -11.79 29.17
CA SER A 14 -45.70 -10.87 28.10
C SER A 14 -44.64 -9.82 28.48
N PHE A 15 -43.53 -9.80 27.73
CA PHE A 15 -42.72 -8.59 27.47
C PHE A 15 -42.48 -8.49 25.96
N ILE A 16 -43.54 -8.20 25.21
CA ILE A 16 -43.44 -7.60 23.89
C ILE A 16 -43.33 -6.08 24.09
N GLY A 17 -42.24 -5.49 23.63
CA GLY A 17 -42.12 -4.05 23.48
C GLY A 17 -40.74 -3.54 23.83
N LEU A 18 -39.87 -3.44 22.83
CA LEU A 18 -39.28 -2.17 22.34
C LEU A 18 -38.01 -2.47 21.52
N LEU A 19 -38.16 -3.09 20.35
CA LEU A 19 -37.12 -3.06 19.30
C LEU A 19 -37.22 -1.71 18.58
N ALA A 20 -36.81 -0.64 19.25
CA ALA A 20 -36.54 0.64 18.62
C ALA A 20 -35.08 0.64 18.15
N SER A 21 -34.84 0.10 16.96
CA SER A 21 -33.57 0.22 16.27
C SER A 21 -33.30 1.70 15.97
N PRO A 22 -32.25 2.33 16.54
CA PRO A 22 -31.87 3.67 16.13
C PRO A 22 -31.38 3.59 14.68
N ALA A 23 -32.11 4.23 13.76
CA ALA A 23 -31.58 4.54 12.45
C ALA A 23 -30.31 5.37 12.67
N CYS A 24 -29.16 4.81 12.32
CA CYS A 24 -27.91 5.54 12.26
C CYS A 24 -28.09 6.67 11.23
N VAL A 25 -28.26 7.90 11.72
CA VAL A 25 -28.17 9.10 10.90
C VAL A 25 -26.70 9.24 10.50
N TYR A 26 -26.36 8.78 9.30
CA TYR A 26 -25.04 9.04 8.70
C TYR A 26 -24.97 10.52 8.30
N SER A 27 -24.19 11.32 9.02
CA SER A 27 -23.85 12.69 8.60
C SER A 27 -22.77 12.64 7.53
N GLN A 28 -23.09 13.08 6.32
CA GLN A 28 -22.12 13.36 5.25
C GLN A 28 -21.17 14.47 5.72
N GLN A 29 -19.91 14.15 6.00
CA GLN A 29 -18.89 15.17 6.31
C GLN A 29 -18.38 15.78 5.00
N LYS A 30 -18.52 17.10 4.85
CA LYS A 30 -18.00 17.84 3.69
C LYS A 30 -16.53 18.17 3.95
N VAL A 31 -15.63 17.66 3.11
CA VAL A 31 -14.20 17.99 3.16
C VAL A 31 -13.89 18.94 1.99
N TYR A 32 -13.34 20.10 2.31
CA TYR A 32 -12.91 21.12 1.37
C TYR A 32 -11.44 20.91 1.02
N LYS A 33 -11.13 20.90 -0.27
CA LYS A 33 -9.76 20.87 -0.79
C LYS A 33 -9.47 22.16 -1.53
N TRP A 34 -8.30 22.75 -1.30
CA TRP A 34 -7.82 23.90 -2.07
C TRP A 34 -6.29 23.88 -2.19
N VAL A 35 -5.77 24.73 -3.07
CA VAL A 35 -4.33 24.97 -3.27
C VAL A 35 -4.03 26.40 -2.83
N ASP A 36 -2.99 26.59 -2.01
CA ASP A 36 -2.52 27.92 -1.59
C ASP A 36 -1.58 28.56 -2.64
N GLU A 37 -1.02 29.74 -2.33
CA GLU A 37 -0.16 30.49 -3.27
C GLU A 37 1.19 29.81 -3.50
N GLU A 38 1.61 28.98 -2.54
CA GLU A 38 2.82 28.16 -2.57
C GLU A 38 2.61 26.82 -3.30
N GLY A 39 1.40 26.53 -3.77
CA GLY A 39 1.07 25.30 -4.51
C GLY A 39 0.80 24.09 -3.62
N VAL A 40 0.66 24.27 -2.31
CA VAL A 40 0.40 23.20 -1.34
C VAL A 40 -1.09 22.91 -1.27
N VAL A 41 -1.44 21.62 -1.31
CA VAL A 41 -2.82 21.13 -1.21
C VAL A 41 -3.22 21.00 0.26
N HIS A 42 -4.28 21.69 0.66
CA HIS A 42 -4.87 21.61 2.00
C HIS A 42 -6.23 20.91 1.99
N PHE A 43 -6.57 20.25 3.09
CA PHE A 43 -7.87 19.62 3.33
C PHE A 43 -8.44 20.05 4.69
N SER A 44 -9.69 20.50 4.75
CA SER A 44 -10.34 20.90 6.00
C SER A 44 -11.84 20.59 5.99
N GLU A 45 -12.42 20.35 7.16
CA GLU A 45 -13.88 20.22 7.36
C GLU A 45 -14.59 21.58 7.44
N GLN A 46 -13.83 22.67 7.61
CA GLN A 46 -14.34 24.02 7.75
C GLN A 46 -13.97 24.85 6.50
N PRO A 47 -14.91 25.61 5.90
CA PRO A 47 -14.63 26.38 4.69
C PRO A 47 -13.54 27.43 4.98
N PRO A 48 -12.59 27.64 4.06
CA PRO A 48 -11.55 28.65 4.24
C PRO A 48 -12.21 30.04 4.34
N GLY A 49 -11.97 30.73 5.46
CA GLY A 49 -12.59 32.03 5.77
C GLY A 49 -12.17 33.16 4.82
N GLU A 50 -11.04 32.99 4.12
CA GLU A 50 -10.60 33.81 3.01
C GLU A 50 -10.21 32.84 1.90
N SER A 51 -10.90 32.92 0.75
CA SER A 51 -10.61 32.04 -0.38
C SER A 51 -9.21 32.37 -0.93
N PRO A 52 -8.24 31.45 -0.88
CA PRO A 52 -7.06 31.61 -1.71
C PRO A 52 -7.50 31.56 -3.19
N LYS A 53 -6.72 32.19 -4.08
CA LYS A 53 -7.01 32.29 -5.54
C LYS A 53 -6.92 30.95 -6.29
N GLY A 54 -7.23 29.84 -5.64
CA GLY A 54 -7.25 28.49 -6.17
C GLY A 54 -8.67 27.91 -6.21
N GLN A 55 -8.88 26.93 -7.08
CA GLN A 55 -10.15 26.21 -7.20
C GLN A 55 -10.46 25.48 -5.90
N VAL A 56 -11.64 25.70 -5.34
CA VAL A 56 -12.15 24.99 -4.17
C VAL A 56 -13.02 23.84 -4.66
N GLU A 57 -12.59 22.61 -4.39
CA GLU A 57 -13.37 21.40 -4.68
C GLU A 57 -13.96 20.84 -3.38
N THR A 58 -15.28 20.57 -3.39
CA THR A 58 -15.99 19.98 -2.25
C THR A 58 -16.19 18.50 -2.49
N PHE A 59 -15.68 17.66 -1.59
CA PHE A 59 -15.87 16.22 -1.63
C PHE A 59 -16.80 15.77 -0.50
N THR A 60 -17.65 14.81 -0.82
CA THR A 60 -18.52 14.08 0.11
C THR A 60 -17.90 12.69 0.24
N THR A 61 -17.32 12.37 1.39
CA THR A 61 -16.75 11.04 1.64
C THR A 61 -17.88 10.05 1.94
N ASP A 62 -18.10 9.10 1.04
CA ASP A 62 -18.86 7.89 1.35
C ASP A 62 -18.18 7.13 2.51
N PRO A 63 -18.94 6.57 3.45
CA PRO A 63 -18.36 5.99 4.65
C PRO A 63 -17.54 4.72 4.33
N ALA A 64 -16.26 4.77 4.68
CA ALA A 64 -15.31 3.68 4.53
C ALA A 64 -15.69 2.42 5.36
N PRO A 65 -15.41 1.21 4.86
CA PRO A 65 -15.64 -0.03 5.60
C PRO A 65 -14.80 -0.09 6.89
N ARG A 66 -15.38 -0.73 7.93
CA ARG A 66 -14.81 -0.79 9.29
C ARG A 66 -13.50 -1.59 9.35
N HIS A 67 -12.56 -1.04 10.11
CA HIS A 67 -11.31 -1.58 10.66
C HIS A 67 -10.05 -1.55 9.78
N VAL A 68 -9.28 -0.47 9.94
CA VAL A 68 -7.80 -0.50 9.93
C VAL A 68 -7.34 -0.23 11.38
N PRO A 69 -6.49 -1.07 11.99
CA PRO A 69 -5.98 -0.83 13.35
C PRO A 69 -4.99 0.36 13.38
N PRO A 70 -4.88 1.09 14.51
CA PRO A 70 -4.10 2.31 14.58
C PRO A 70 -2.59 2.04 14.69
N ILE A 71 -1.80 2.66 13.80
CA ILE A 71 -0.36 2.83 14.00
C ILE A 71 -0.17 3.88 15.11
N ARG A 72 0.45 3.47 16.22
CA ARG A 72 0.78 4.35 17.35
C ARG A 72 2.03 5.16 17.00
N SER A 73 1.85 6.40 16.56
CA SER A 73 2.94 7.38 16.52
C SER A 73 3.04 8.07 17.88
N THR A 74 3.88 7.56 18.77
CA THR A 74 4.29 8.30 19.96
C THR A 74 5.44 9.23 19.61
N VAL A 75 5.14 10.49 19.34
CA VAL A 75 6.11 11.58 19.51
C VAL A 75 5.57 12.54 20.55
N ARG A 76 6.16 12.45 21.75
CA ARG A 76 5.98 13.38 22.85
C ARG A 76 6.82 14.62 22.54
N ALA A 77 6.17 15.74 22.28
CA ALA A 77 6.82 17.05 22.32
C ALA A 77 7.18 17.40 23.77
N SER A 78 8.46 17.65 24.03
CA SER A 78 8.92 18.45 25.17
C SER A 78 9.85 19.52 24.64
N ALA A 79 9.33 20.74 24.62
CA ALA A 79 10.11 21.94 24.37
C ALA A 79 10.87 22.33 25.65
N ALA A 80 12.17 22.57 25.51
CA ALA A 80 12.95 23.42 26.40
C ALA A 80 14.02 24.12 25.55
N ALA A 81 14.19 25.42 25.77
CA ALA A 81 14.86 26.38 24.90
C ALA A 81 16.39 26.42 25.04
N ARG A 82 17.08 26.57 23.89
CA ARG A 82 18.26 27.42 23.47
C ARG A 82 19.44 27.64 24.46
N PRO A 83 20.73 27.70 24.03
CA PRO A 83 21.18 28.49 22.87
C PRO A 83 22.25 27.88 21.94
N ASP A 84 22.30 28.51 20.78
CA ASP A 84 23.27 28.53 19.67
C ASP A 84 24.69 28.00 19.98
N ASP A 85 25.11 26.96 19.26
CA ASP A 85 26.52 26.74 18.93
C ASP A 85 26.67 26.13 17.52
N GLU A 86 27.60 26.74 16.81
CA GLU A 86 27.86 26.68 15.39
C GLU A 86 28.57 25.38 14.98
N LYS A 87 27.87 24.52 14.24
CA LYS A 87 28.49 23.76 13.15
C LYS A 87 27.44 23.31 12.15
N GLN A 88 27.11 24.23 11.26
CA GLN A 88 26.42 23.95 10.02
C GLN A 88 27.34 23.10 9.15
N ALA A 89 27.30 21.79 9.37
CA ALA A 89 27.58 20.84 8.29
C ALA A 89 26.52 21.13 7.25
N ALA A 90 26.95 21.61 6.09
CA ALA A 90 26.11 21.69 4.91
C ALA A 90 25.46 20.31 4.72
N GLU A 91 24.15 20.22 5.00
CA GLU A 91 23.35 19.16 4.43
C GLU A 91 23.50 19.30 2.91
N PRO A 92 23.91 18.24 2.20
CA PRO A 92 23.81 18.23 0.77
C PRO A 92 22.34 18.50 0.47
N ASP A 93 22.11 19.57 -0.27
CA ASP A 93 20.93 19.77 -1.10
C ASP A 93 20.37 18.41 -1.53
N PRO A 94 19.09 18.08 -1.30
CA PRO A 94 18.44 17.00 -2.01
C PRO A 94 18.42 17.40 -3.49
N GLN A 95 19.57 17.24 -4.13
CA GLN A 95 19.65 17.12 -5.57
C GLN A 95 18.74 15.94 -5.87
N LEU A 96 17.52 16.27 -6.31
CA LEU A 96 16.75 15.40 -7.18
C LEU A 96 17.77 14.76 -8.12
N PRO A 97 17.89 13.42 -8.11
CA PRO A 97 18.95 12.76 -8.85
C PRO A 97 18.96 13.31 -10.27
N ALA A 98 20.17 13.57 -10.76
CA ALA A 98 20.48 14.06 -12.11
C ALA A 98 19.47 13.50 -13.13
N PRO A 99 19.03 14.31 -14.11
CA PRO A 99 17.90 13.96 -14.97
C PRO A 99 18.03 12.51 -15.40
N VAL A 100 17.16 11.66 -14.86
CA VAL A 100 16.95 10.32 -15.36
C VAL A 100 16.79 10.53 -16.85
N ALA A 101 17.75 10.05 -17.64
CA ALA A 101 17.73 10.22 -19.08
C ALA A 101 16.32 9.80 -19.51
N GLU A 102 15.53 10.72 -20.06
CA GLU A 102 14.14 10.46 -20.39
C GLU A 102 14.12 9.31 -21.40
N ILE A 103 13.92 8.08 -20.91
CA ILE A 103 13.85 6.91 -21.77
C ILE A 103 12.50 7.00 -22.45
N ASN A 104 12.49 7.14 -23.77
CA ASN A 104 11.25 7.13 -24.53
C ASN A 104 10.71 5.69 -24.62
N ILE A 105 9.95 5.28 -23.60
CA ILE A 105 9.32 3.95 -23.44
C ILE A 105 8.55 3.55 -24.70
N SER A 106 7.85 4.52 -25.29
CA SER A 106 6.94 4.31 -26.42
C SER A 106 7.65 3.93 -27.73
N GLU A 107 8.91 4.30 -27.87
CA GLU A 107 9.75 3.95 -29.03
C GLU A 107 10.48 2.61 -28.85
N MET A 108 10.60 2.11 -27.62
CA MET A 108 11.28 0.85 -27.34
C MET A 108 10.49 -0.36 -27.85
N SER A 109 11.20 -1.44 -28.16
CA SER A 109 10.54 -2.71 -28.46
C SER A 109 9.95 -3.30 -27.16
N LEU A 110 8.84 -4.04 -27.25
CA LEU A 110 8.28 -4.75 -26.09
C LEU A 110 9.32 -5.70 -25.46
N ALA A 111 10.19 -6.30 -26.26
CA ALA A 111 11.26 -7.17 -25.77
C ALA A 111 12.33 -6.42 -24.97
N ASP A 112 12.60 -5.15 -25.29
CA ASP A 112 13.54 -4.32 -24.52
C ASP A 112 12.90 -3.80 -23.24
N LEU A 113 11.60 -3.47 -23.26
CA LEU A 113 10.84 -3.15 -22.06
C LEU A 113 10.75 -4.34 -21.11
N ASP A 114 10.46 -5.53 -21.65
CA ASP A 114 10.49 -6.77 -20.87
C ASP A 114 11.87 -6.99 -20.25
N ARG A 115 12.96 -6.82 -21.02
CA ARG A 115 14.32 -6.96 -20.48
C ARG A 115 14.61 -5.99 -19.35
N ARG A 116 14.18 -4.73 -19.46
CA ARG A 116 14.34 -3.74 -18.39
C ARG A 116 13.59 -4.15 -17.11
N CYS A 117 12.38 -4.67 -17.23
CA CYS A 117 11.64 -5.22 -16.10
C CYS A 117 12.38 -6.40 -15.45
N GLU A 118 12.89 -7.33 -16.27
CA GLU A 118 13.63 -8.50 -15.79
C GLU A 118 14.94 -8.10 -15.07
N ASP A 119 15.69 -7.15 -15.64
CA ASP A 119 16.93 -6.62 -15.04
C ASP A 119 16.64 -5.93 -13.70
N ALA A 120 15.64 -5.04 -13.65
CA ALA A 120 15.23 -4.35 -12.44
C ALA A 120 14.76 -5.34 -11.35
N ARG A 121 14.09 -6.41 -11.76
CA ARG A 121 13.66 -7.47 -10.85
C ARG A 121 14.84 -8.27 -10.31
N GLU A 122 15.82 -8.61 -11.14
CA GLU A 122 16.99 -9.37 -10.69
C GLU A 122 17.81 -8.58 -9.65
N GLU A 123 17.89 -7.25 -9.77
CA GLU A 123 18.51 -6.39 -8.76
C GLU A 123 17.82 -6.50 -7.39
N LYS A 124 16.49 -6.72 -7.35
CA LYS A 124 15.74 -6.91 -6.11
C LYS A 124 15.78 -8.36 -5.62
N LEU A 125 15.81 -9.33 -6.53
CA LEU A 125 15.80 -10.75 -6.20
C LEU A 125 17.15 -11.27 -5.73
N ALA A 126 18.26 -10.85 -6.34
CA ALA A 126 19.60 -11.31 -6.03
C ALA A 126 19.94 -11.25 -4.52
N PRO A 127 19.77 -10.11 -3.81
CA PRO A 127 20.09 -10.05 -2.38
C PRO A 127 19.17 -10.93 -1.51
N LEU A 128 17.91 -11.12 -1.90
CA LEU A 128 17.00 -12.01 -1.19
C LEU A 128 17.39 -13.47 -1.39
N ARG A 129 17.76 -13.84 -2.62
CA ARG A 129 18.24 -15.18 -2.95
C ARG A 129 19.52 -15.51 -2.19
N GLU A 130 20.47 -14.59 -2.14
CA GLU A 130 21.70 -14.74 -1.36
C GLU A 130 21.41 -14.91 0.14
N ALA A 131 20.48 -14.13 0.69
CA ALA A 131 20.08 -14.26 2.08
C ALA A 131 19.48 -15.63 2.40
N GLU A 132 18.63 -16.17 1.52
CA GLU A 132 18.05 -17.51 1.67
C GLU A 132 19.09 -18.63 1.53
N ILE A 133 20.05 -18.48 0.61
CA ILE A 133 21.18 -19.41 0.46
C ILE A 133 22.05 -19.39 1.72
N GLU A 134 22.37 -18.21 2.25
CA GLU A 134 23.16 -18.09 3.47
C GLU A 134 22.42 -18.72 4.68
N ASN A 135 21.11 -18.50 4.78
CA ASN A 135 20.27 -19.10 5.81
C ASN A 135 20.22 -20.64 5.70
N CYS A 136 20.11 -21.16 4.47
CA CYS A 136 20.17 -22.59 4.18
C CYS A 136 21.48 -23.23 4.69
N ILE A 137 22.62 -22.61 4.39
CA ILE A 137 23.93 -23.08 4.84
C ILE A 137 24.03 -23.00 6.38
N LYS A 138 23.58 -21.89 6.98
CA LYS A 138 23.62 -21.67 8.44
C LYS A 138 22.79 -22.69 9.21
N THR A 139 21.62 -23.06 8.69
CA THR A 139 20.70 -24.02 9.33
C THR A 139 21.10 -25.48 9.08
N GLY A 140 22.06 -25.72 8.18
CA GLY A 140 22.57 -27.05 7.86
C GLY A 140 21.58 -27.91 7.07
N THR A 141 20.69 -27.29 6.30
CA THR A 141 19.72 -28.00 5.45
C THR A 141 20.33 -28.59 4.18
N GLY A 142 21.50 -28.09 3.75
CA GLY A 142 22.27 -28.62 2.63
C GLY A 142 23.68 -28.02 2.53
N ASP A 143 24.45 -28.47 1.54
CA ASP A 143 25.74 -27.85 1.19
C ASP A 143 25.55 -26.64 0.26
N GLN A 144 26.62 -25.87 0.02
CA GLN A 144 26.61 -24.67 -0.82
C GLN A 144 25.94 -24.91 -2.17
N ALA A 145 26.37 -25.95 -2.89
CA ALA A 145 25.90 -26.23 -4.24
C ALA A 145 24.41 -26.64 -4.24
N TRP A 146 23.98 -27.38 -3.23
CA TRP A 146 22.58 -27.72 -3.02
C TRP A 146 21.74 -26.47 -2.75
N CYS A 147 22.17 -25.61 -1.82
CA CYS A 147 21.45 -24.38 -1.47
C CYS A 147 21.33 -23.42 -2.68
N GLU A 148 22.40 -23.24 -3.45
CA GLU A 148 22.40 -22.42 -4.67
C GLU A 148 21.42 -22.96 -5.72
N THR A 149 21.39 -24.27 -5.92
CA THR A 149 20.47 -24.90 -6.87
C THR A 149 19.02 -24.83 -6.38
N PHE A 150 18.80 -25.06 -5.08
CA PHE A 150 17.48 -25.07 -4.47
C PHE A 150 16.81 -23.70 -4.49
N TRP A 151 17.58 -22.62 -4.29
CA TRP A 151 17.07 -21.25 -4.30
C TRP A 151 17.25 -20.54 -5.65
N ALA A 152 17.70 -21.23 -6.70
CA ALA A 152 17.96 -20.63 -8.01
C ALA A 152 16.72 -19.95 -8.62
N ASP A 153 15.53 -20.50 -8.37
CA ASP A 153 14.24 -20.01 -8.86
C ASP A 153 13.49 -19.15 -7.82
N TYR A 154 14.15 -18.73 -6.75
CA TYR A 154 13.52 -17.88 -5.73
C TYR A 154 12.92 -16.62 -6.35
N GLY A 155 11.64 -16.38 -6.06
CA GLY A 155 10.86 -15.26 -6.58
C GLY A 155 10.32 -15.44 -8.01
N ALA A 156 10.62 -16.56 -8.67
CA ALA A 156 9.92 -16.95 -9.89
C ALA A 156 8.44 -17.22 -9.58
N GLY A 157 7.57 -16.81 -10.50
CA GLY A 157 6.14 -17.11 -10.49
C GLY A 157 5.87 -18.36 -11.30
N GLY A 158 4.64 -18.86 -11.22
CA GLY A 158 4.33 -20.11 -11.88
C GLY A 158 2.88 -20.52 -11.74
N ARG A 159 2.66 -21.81 -11.97
CA ARG A 159 1.34 -22.43 -11.92
C ARG A 159 1.40 -23.65 -11.03
N THR A 160 0.45 -23.76 -10.11
CA THR A 160 0.27 -24.96 -9.31
C THR A 160 -0.27 -26.11 -10.18
N ALA A 161 -0.20 -27.34 -9.67
CA ALA A 161 -0.82 -28.50 -10.35
C ALA A 161 -2.34 -28.35 -10.55
N SER A 162 -3.02 -27.58 -9.69
CA SER A 162 -4.44 -27.24 -9.82
C SER A 162 -4.72 -26.08 -10.79
N GLY A 163 -3.67 -25.50 -11.39
CA GLY A 163 -3.77 -24.41 -12.37
C GLY A 163 -3.81 -23.01 -11.77
N VAL A 164 -3.68 -22.86 -10.45
CA VAL A 164 -3.63 -21.54 -9.80
C VAL A 164 -2.31 -20.87 -10.17
N ILE A 165 -2.39 -19.65 -10.72
CA ILE A 165 -1.21 -18.83 -11.04
C ILE A 165 -0.79 -18.10 -9.76
N TYR A 166 0.48 -18.19 -9.40
CA TYR A 166 1.09 -17.30 -8.41
C TYR A 166 2.01 -16.31 -9.13
N PRO A 167 1.92 -15.01 -8.81
CA PRO A 167 2.70 -13.99 -9.49
C PRO A 167 4.20 -14.16 -9.18
N GLN A 168 5.03 -13.74 -10.13
CA GLN A 168 6.44 -13.45 -9.86
C GLN A 168 6.53 -12.34 -8.78
N MET A 169 7.59 -12.35 -7.98
CA MET A 169 7.86 -11.24 -7.08
C MET A 169 8.25 -9.99 -7.90
N PHE A 170 8.02 -8.79 -7.34
CA PHE A 170 8.44 -7.52 -7.94
C PHE A 170 7.88 -7.22 -9.35
N ASN A 171 6.65 -7.68 -9.63
CA ASN A 171 5.93 -7.27 -10.85
C ASN A 171 5.43 -5.82 -10.80
N ASP A 172 5.44 -5.20 -9.62
CA ASP A 172 5.03 -3.83 -9.30
C ASP A 172 6.18 -2.82 -9.38
N LEU A 173 7.34 -3.22 -9.90
CA LEU A 173 8.42 -2.27 -10.21
C LEU A 173 8.00 -1.36 -11.37
N PRO A 174 8.40 -0.08 -11.37
CA PRO A 174 7.99 0.88 -12.39
C PRO A 174 8.37 0.42 -13.80
N GLU A 175 9.52 -0.23 -13.98
CA GLU A 175 9.94 -0.79 -15.27
C GLU A 175 9.01 -1.91 -15.76
N CYS A 176 8.42 -2.68 -14.84
CA CYS A 176 7.47 -3.75 -15.13
C CYS A 176 6.06 -3.22 -15.41
N GLU A 177 5.63 -2.20 -14.68
CA GLU A 177 4.37 -1.50 -14.94
C GLU A 177 4.41 -0.81 -16.31
N GLU A 178 5.49 -0.09 -16.64
CA GLU A 178 5.72 0.52 -17.97
C GLU A 178 5.62 -0.52 -19.10
N ALA A 179 6.29 -1.67 -18.93
CA ALA A 179 6.24 -2.74 -19.93
C ALA A 179 4.84 -3.34 -20.07
N TRP A 180 4.11 -3.51 -18.97
CA TRP A 180 2.75 -4.03 -18.97
C TRP A 180 1.76 -3.05 -19.61
N GLU A 181 1.85 -1.77 -19.26
CA GLU A 181 1.02 -0.70 -19.82
C GLU A 181 1.24 -0.56 -21.32
N GLU A 182 2.49 -0.55 -21.78
CA GLU A 182 2.80 -0.45 -23.20
C GLU A 182 2.32 -1.68 -23.98
N ARG A 183 2.48 -2.88 -23.40
CA ARG A 183 1.92 -4.12 -23.99
C ARG A 183 0.41 -4.04 -24.09
N ASN A 184 -0.25 -3.55 -23.04
CA ASN A 184 -1.70 -3.40 -23.02
C ASN A 184 -2.16 -2.35 -24.04
N TYR A 185 -1.48 -1.20 -24.12
CA TYR A 185 -1.74 -0.15 -25.09
C TYR A 185 -1.61 -0.66 -26.52
N ARG A 186 -0.48 -1.32 -26.86
CA ARG A 186 -0.25 -1.90 -28.21
C ARG A 186 -1.23 -3.03 -28.55
N GLY A 187 -1.69 -3.76 -27.53
CA GLY A 187 -2.73 -4.79 -27.68
C GLY A 187 -4.13 -4.22 -27.92
N LEU A 188 -4.47 -3.12 -27.24
CA LEU A 188 -5.76 -2.43 -27.38
C LEU A 188 -5.82 -1.58 -28.66
N TYR A 189 -4.71 -1.00 -29.11
CA TYR A 189 -4.60 -0.13 -30.29
C TYR A 189 -3.60 -0.67 -31.32
N PRO A 190 -3.91 -1.78 -32.01
CA PRO A 190 -3.01 -2.34 -33.01
C PRO A 190 -2.81 -1.37 -34.18
N GLY A 191 -1.58 -0.86 -34.33
CA GLY A 191 -1.20 0.08 -35.39
C GLY A 191 -1.27 1.57 -35.01
N GLY A 192 -1.61 1.88 -33.76
CA GLY A 192 -1.42 3.23 -33.22
C GLY A 192 0.07 3.51 -33.02
N LYS A 193 0.56 4.64 -33.53
CA LYS A 193 1.78 5.23 -32.96
C LYS A 193 1.39 5.90 -31.62
N PRO A 194 2.25 5.77 -30.59
CA PRO A 194 2.02 6.41 -29.29
C PRO A 194 1.85 7.93 -29.42
#